data_AF-A0A0C2F8S5-F1
#
_entry.id   AF-A0A0C2F8S5-F1
#
_cell.length_a   1.000
_cell.length_b   1.000
_cell.length_c   1.000
_cell.angle_alpha   90.00
_cell.angle_beta   90.00
_cell.angle_gamma   90.00
#
_symmetry.space_group_name_H-M   'P 1'
#
loop_
_entity.id
_entity.type
_entity.pdbx_description
1 polymer ?
#
loop_
_entity_poly.entity_id
_entity_poly.type
_entity_poly.pdbx_seq_one_letter_code
_entity_poly.pdbx_strand_id
1 'polypeptide(L)'
;MDPPLAMLASLWFYMTPQPPKPSMHSIVIGDWRQSAKNRRAGFSGPIFGPTSLVINNECGGEDAEEPGGPGESRRIKAFKWFCNYFGVPAGSERSLSCKGKAVPHKARYSSSENICSSGMLDNFDAVQHNYSWQPDWGNMWRSAACDCEPAQYGGPLPYYDPKVYPSRFAKENDRNRLRCVYSIYKNPGMFRLDE
;
A
#
# COMPACT_ATOMS: atom_id res chain seq x y z
N MET A 1 7.03 21.34 15.67
CA MET A 1 6.46 20.76 14.44
C MET A 1 5.07 21.33 14.28
N ASP A 2 4.70 21.80 13.09
CA ASP A 2 3.37 22.34 12.82
C ASP A 2 2.32 21.19 12.79
N PRO A 3 1.25 21.21 13.62
CA PRO A 3 0.35 20.07 13.75
C PRO A 3 -0.32 19.62 12.44
N PRO A 4 -0.83 20.52 11.57
CA PRO A 4 -1.35 20.13 10.25
C PRO A 4 -0.30 19.40 9.40
N LEU A 5 0.95 19.87 9.41
CA LEU A 5 2.03 19.24 8.65
C LEU A 5 2.36 17.82 9.16
N ALA A 6 2.32 17.60 10.48
CA ALA A 6 2.52 16.28 11.09
C ALA A 6 1.42 15.27 10.68
N MET A 7 0.18 15.74 10.64
CA MET A 7 -0.97 14.93 10.19
C MET A 7 -0.88 14.60 8.70
N LEU A 8 -0.52 15.58 7.86
CA LEU A 8 -0.33 15.38 6.42
C LEU A 8 0.80 14.39 6.13
N ALA A 9 1.91 14.45 6.86
CA ALA A 9 3.01 13.49 6.73
C ALA A 9 2.56 12.06 7.10
N SER A 10 1.77 11.93 8.16
CA SER A 10 1.21 10.63 8.58
C SER A 10 0.23 10.06 7.54
N LEU A 11 -0.62 10.92 6.97
CA LEU A 11 -1.54 10.53 5.90
C LEU A 11 -0.78 10.18 4.62
N TRP A 12 0.27 10.93 4.28
CA TRP A 12 1.14 10.63 3.15
C TRP A 12 1.76 9.23 3.29
N PHE A 13 2.30 8.89 4.47
CA PHE A 13 2.81 7.55 4.74
C PHE A 13 1.73 6.47 4.61
N TYR A 14 0.50 6.74 5.07
CA TYR A 14 -0.63 5.81 4.97
C TYR A 14 -1.11 5.57 3.53
N MET A 15 -1.06 6.59 2.68
CA MET A 15 -1.57 6.55 1.31
C MET A 15 -0.52 6.14 0.27
N THR A 16 0.77 6.34 0.56
CA THR A 16 1.84 6.20 -0.44
C THR A 16 2.43 4.79 -0.44
N PRO A 17 2.31 4.02 -1.54
CA PRO A 17 3.00 2.74 -1.66
C PRO A 17 4.53 2.95 -1.68
N GLN A 18 5.29 1.98 -1.18
CA GLN A 18 6.76 1.95 -1.25
C GLN A 18 7.21 0.59 -1.79
N PRO A 19 7.29 0.42 -3.13
CA PRO A 19 7.73 -0.80 -3.80
C PRO A 19 8.81 -1.57 -3.03
N PRO A 20 8.59 -2.86 -2.70
CA PRO A 20 7.46 -3.71 -3.10
C PRO A 20 6.20 -3.55 -2.21
N LYS A 21 6.26 -2.78 -1.12
CA LYS A 21 5.16 -2.62 -0.15
C LYS A 21 4.00 -1.80 -0.77
N PRO A 22 2.76 -2.29 -0.72
CA PRO A 22 1.59 -1.49 -1.08
C PRO A 22 1.34 -0.42 -0.01
N SER A 23 0.46 0.53 -0.30
CA SER A 23 0.02 1.48 0.73
C SER A 23 -0.87 0.80 1.77
N MET A 24 -0.82 1.26 3.01
CA MET A 24 -1.69 0.74 4.07
C MET A 24 -3.17 0.93 3.70
N HIS A 25 -3.50 2.05 3.07
CA HIS A 25 -4.85 2.30 2.56
C HIS A 25 -5.33 1.20 1.62
N SER A 26 -4.53 0.84 0.61
CA SER A 26 -4.91 -0.19 -0.37
C SER A 26 -5.12 -1.57 0.28
N ILE A 27 -4.37 -1.88 1.35
CA ILE A 27 -4.55 -3.11 2.12
C ILE A 27 -5.92 -3.11 2.81
N VAL A 28 -6.24 -2.03 3.53
CA VAL A 28 -7.46 -1.94 4.34
C VAL A 28 -8.73 -1.93 3.49
N ILE A 29 -8.69 -1.32 2.30
CA ILE A 29 -9.83 -1.34 1.37
C ILE A 29 -9.89 -2.62 0.50
N GLY A 30 -8.84 -3.45 0.54
CA GLY A 30 -8.76 -4.72 -0.20
C GLY A 30 -8.23 -4.63 -1.64
N ASP A 31 -7.74 -3.48 -2.06
CA ASP A 31 -7.28 -3.18 -3.43
C ASP A 31 -5.77 -3.40 -3.65
N TRP A 32 -5.13 -4.11 -2.74
CA TRP A 32 -3.70 -4.43 -2.80
C TRP A 32 -3.45 -5.73 -3.58
N ARG A 33 -2.27 -5.85 -4.19
CA ARG A 33 -1.88 -7.03 -4.97
C ARG A 33 -1.24 -8.08 -4.06
N GLN A 34 -1.89 -9.24 -3.92
CA GLN A 34 -1.39 -10.33 -3.09
C GLN A 34 -0.67 -11.39 -3.90
N SER A 35 0.43 -11.91 -3.36
CA SER A 35 1.11 -13.09 -3.90
C SER A 35 0.19 -14.30 -3.90
N ALA A 36 0.44 -15.24 -4.82
CA ALA A 36 -0.32 -16.49 -4.83
C ALA A 36 -0.17 -17.25 -3.50
N LYS A 37 0.99 -17.17 -2.85
CA LYS A 37 1.25 -17.75 -1.52
C LYS A 37 0.45 -17.03 -0.43
N ASN A 38 0.48 -15.70 -0.39
CA ASN A 38 -0.24 -14.89 0.60
C ASN A 38 -1.76 -15.10 0.48
N ARG A 39 -2.28 -15.15 -0.74
CA ARG A 39 -3.70 -15.46 -1.01
C ARG A 39 -4.08 -16.84 -0.49
N ARG A 40 -3.27 -17.87 -0.73
CA ARG A 40 -3.48 -19.24 -0.21
C ARG A 40 -3.39 -19.30 1.31
N ALA A 41 -2.57 -18.45 1.94
CA ALA A 41 -2.46 -18.33 3.39
C ALA A 41 -3.60 -17.51 4.04
N GLY A 42 -4.57 -17.02 3.24
CA GLY A 42 -5.71 -16.25 3.74
C GLY A 42 -5.46 -14.75 3.86
N PHE A 43 -4.35 -14.23 3.33
CA PHE A 43 -4.10 -12.80 3.22
C PHE A 43 -4.67 -12.27 1.91
N SER A 44 -5.97 -11.99 1.90
CA SER A 44 -6.69 -11.43 0.75
C SER A 44 -7.84 -10.54 1.20
N GLY A 45 -8.21 -9.58 0.37
CA GLY A 45 -9.30 -8.66 0.67
C GLY A 45 -8.94 -7.61 1.72
N PRO A 46 -9.94 -6.94 2.32
CA PRO A 46 -9.74 -5.90 3.33
C PRO A 46 -9.29 -6.51 4.66
N ILE A 47 -8.02 -6.35 5.00
CA ILE A 47 -7.43 -6.91 6.23
C ILE A 47 -6.48 -5.92 6.91
N PHE A 48 -6.29 -6.03 8.22
CA PHE A 48 -5.45 -5.11 9.01
C PHE A 48 -4.01 -5.60 9.15
N GLY A 49 -3.80 -6.89 9.37
CA GLY A 49 -2.51 -7.50 9.70
C GLY A 49 -1.32 -7.07 8.85
N PRO A 50 -1.40 -7.11 7.50
CA PRO A 50 -0.31 -6.69 6.64
C PRO A 50 0.19 -5.25 6.86
N THR A 51 -0.65 -4.35 7.40
CA THR A 51 -0.23 -2.98 7.69
C THR A 51 0.89 -2.92 8.74
N SER A 52 0.93 -3.85 9.71
CA SER A 52 2.03 -3.96 10.69
C SER A 52 3.36 -4.33 10.02
N LEU A 53 3.33 -5.17 8.98
CA LEU A 53 4.50 -5.48 8.17
C LEU A 53 4.96 -4.24 7.38
N VAL A 54 4.03 -3.46 6.82
CA VAL A 54 4.36 -2.20 6.12
C VAL A 54 5.08 -1.22 7.06
N ILE A 55 4.51 -1.01 8.26
CA ILE A 55 4.99 -0.01 9.22
C ILE A 55 6.37 -0.34 9.76
N ASN A 56 6.57 -1.56 10.29
CA ASN A 56 7.82 -1.87 11.00
C ASN A 56 8.26 -3.34 10.89
N ASN A 57 7.79 -4.08 9.88
CA ASN A 57 8.12 -5.49 9.70
C ASN A 57 7.77 -6.37 10.93
N GLU A 58 6.74 -6.00 11.69
CA GLU A 58 6.32 -6.65 12.93
C GLU A 58 5.17 -7.64 12.65
N CYS A 59 5.40 -8.95 12.86
CA CYS A 59 4.38 -10.00 12.74
C CYS A 59 4.34 -10.96 13.95
N GLY A 60 4.39 -10.41 15.18
CA GLY A 60 4.41 -11.17 16.44
C GLY A 60 3.05 -11.73 16.91
N GLY A 61 1.95 -11.24 16.34
CA GLY A 61 0.58 -11.49 16.75
C GLY A 61 0.13 -10.60 17.92
N GLU A 62 -1.13 -10.75 18.28
CA GLU A 62 -1.64 -10.21 19.55
C GLU A 62 -1.17 -11.10 20.71
N ASP A 63 -0.74 -10.43 21.78
CA ASP A 63 -0.43 -11.06 23.06
C ASP A 63 -1.67 -10.98 23.96
N ALA A 64 -2.19 -12.12 24.41
CA ALA A 64 -3.39 -12.17 25.23
C ALA A 64 -3.13 -11.78 26.69
N GLU A 65 -1.90 -11.97 27.17
CA GLU A 65 -1.55 -11.87 28.59
C GLU A 65 -0.94 -10.50 28.91
N GLU A 66 -0.13 -9.94 28.00
CA GLU A 66 0.57 -8.68 28.22
C GLU A 66 -0.02 -7.53 27.38
N PRO A 67 -0.68 -6.53 28.02
CA PRO A 67 -1.16 -5.31 27.35
C PRO A 67 -0.03 -4.52 26.66
N GLY A 68 1.16 -4.52 27.26
CA GLY A 68 2.35 -3.80 26.81
C GLY A 68 3.27 -4.58 25.86
N GLY A 69 2.83 -5.76 25.39
CA GLY A 69 3.65 -6.68 24.59
C GLY A 69 4.15 -6.13 23.24
N PRO A 70 4.57 -7.02 22.31
CA PRO A 70 5.23 -6.65 21.06
C PRO A 70 4.45 -5.62 20.21
N GLY A 71 5.15 -4.92 19.30
CA GLY A 71 4.59 -3.82 18.53
C GLY A 71 3.27 -4.13 17.81
N GLU A 72 3.14 -5.30 17.15
CA GLU A 72 1.89 -5.72 16.51
C GLU A 72 0.74 -5.92 17.51
N SER A 73 1.01 -6.45 18.70
CA SER A 73 0.00 -6.65 19.75
C SER A 73 -0.67 -5.33 20.14
N ARG A 74 0.13 -4.28 20.36
CA ARG A 74 -0.37 -2.95 20.68
C ARG A 74 -1.21 -2.35 19.55
N ARG A 75 -0.81 -2.58 18.29
CA ARG A 75 -1.56 -2.14 17.10
C ARG A 75 -2.92 -2.83 16.99
N ILE A 76 -2.97 -4.16 17.18
CA ILE A 76 -4.21 -4.94 17.13
C ILE A 76 -5.16 -4.50 18.23
N LYS A 77 -4.67 -4.33 19.46
CA LYS A 77 -5.48 -3.86 20.61
C LYS A 77 -6.06 -2.47 20.38
N ALA A 78 -5.24 -1.53 19.89
CA ALA A 78 -5.71 -0.19 19.54
C ALA A 78 -6.77 -0.24 18.42
N PHE A 79 -6.54 -1.05 17.38
CA PHE A 79 -7.51 -1.21 16.30
C PHE A 79 -8.84 -1.78 16.79
N LYS A 80 -8.82 -2.86 17.60
CA LYS A 80 -10.03 -3.42 18.23
C LYS A 80 -10.76 -2.38 19.08
N TRP A 81 -10.04 -1.56 19.84
CA TRP A 81 -10.63 -0.48 20.64
C TRP A 81 -11.34 0.56 19.77
N PHE A 82 -10.70 1.04 18.69
CA PHE A 82 -11.34 1.97 17.75
C PHE A 82 -12.54 1.35 17.05
N CYS A 83 -12.44 0.09 16.62
CA CYS A 83 -13.58 -0.62 16.02
C CYS A 83 -14.78 -0.69 16.97
N ASN A 84 -14.53 -0.99 18.25
CA ASN A 84 -15.58 -0.96 19.28
C ASN A 84 -16.17 0.44 19.48
N TYR A 85 -15.32 1.47 19.54
CA TYR A 85 -15.76 2.86 19.67
C TYR A 85 -16.66 3.30 18.51
N PHE A 86 -16.31 2.92 17.27
CA PHE A 86 -17.08 3.25 16.06
C PHE A 86 -18.23 2.27 15.76
N GLY A 87 -18.41 1.21 16.56
CA GLY A 87 -19.47 0.20 16.35
C GLY A 87 -19.28 -0.63 15.07
N VAL A 88 -18.04 -0.85 14.62
CA VAL A 88 -17.73 -1.62 13.41
C VAL A 88 -16.99 -2.92 13.76
N PRO A 89 -17.16 -4.00 12.99
CA PRO A 89 -16.45 -5.26 13.25
C PRO A 89 -14.95 -5.12 12.95
N ALA A 90 -14.10 -5.55 13.89
CA ALA A 90 -12.65 -5.59 13.68
C ALA A 90 -12.20 -6.69 12.70
N GLY A 91 -13.05 -7.69 12.46
CA GLY A 91 -12.74 -8.87 11.65
C GLY A 91 -12.18 -10.03 12.49
N SER A 92 -11.71 -11.06 11.80
CA SER A 92 -11.18 -12.28 12.44
C SER A 92 -9.72 -12.11 12.89
N GLU A 93 -9.26 -12.94 13.80
CA GLU A 93 -7.83 -12.99 14.20
C GLU A 93 -6.87 -13.14 13.00
N ARG A 94 -7.31 -13.83 11.93
CA ARG A 94 -6.53 -13.98 10.69
C ARG A 94 -6.41 -12.66 9.92
N SER A 95 -7.46 -11.83 9.90
CA SER A 95 -7.40 -10.52 9.25
C SER A 95 -6.67 -9.48 10.09
N LEU A 96 -6.54 -9.68 11.39
CA LEU A 96 -5.92 -8.72 12.31
C LEU A 96 -4.41 -8.85 12.41
N SER A 97 -3.85 -10.05 12.21
CA SER A 97 -2.40 -10.24 12.30
C SER A 97 -1.78 -10.63 10.96
N CYS A 98 -0.49 -10.30 10.75
CA CYS A 98 0.35 -10.84 9.68
C CYS A 98 1.12 -12.12 10.09
N LYS A 99 1.00 -12.55 11.36
CA LYS A 99 1.55 -13.82 11.85
C LYS A 99 0.81 -15.01 11.26
N GLY A 100 1.54 -15.98 10.74
CA GLY A 100 0.92 -17.20 10.21
C GLY A 100 0.26 -18.08 11.23
N LYS A 101 -0.85 -18.74 10.85
CA LYS A 101 -1.19 -20.04 11.42
C LYS A 101 -0.54 -21.09 10.53
N ALA A 102 0.09 -22.11 11.11
CA ALA A 102 0.53 -23.27 10.34
C ALA A 102 -0.70 -23.83 9.60
N VAL A 103 -0.69 -23.78 8.27
CA VAL A 103 -1.75 -24.42 7.49
C VAL A 103 -1.40 -25.90 7.46
N PRO A 104 -2.25 -26.81 7.98
CA PRO A 104 -1.99 -28.23 7.83
C PRO A 104 -2.01 -28.55 6.34
N HIS A 105 -0.85 -28.89 5.79
CA HIS A 105 -0.76 -29.47 4.45
C HIS A 105 -1.56 -30.77 4.50
N LYS A 106 -2.73 -30.85 3.83
CA LYS A 106 -3.28 -32.16 3.45
C LYS A 106 -2.29 -32.74 2.45
N ALA A 107 -1.31 -33.48 2.95
CA ALA A 107 -0.41 -34.30 2.17
C ALA A 107 -1.25 -35.27 1.33
N ARG A 108 -1.38 -34.98 0.02
CA ARG A 108 -1.47 -36.05 -0.97
C ARG A 108 -0.04 -36.26 -1.45
N TYR A 109 0.47 -37.45 -1.17
CA TYR A 109 1.82 -37.94 -1.35
C TYR A 109 2.80 -37.74 -0.19
N SER A 110 3.24 -38.90 0.31
CA SER A 110 4.21 -39.15 1.37
C SER A 110 5.62 -38.87 0.84
N SER A 111 6.30 -37.90 1.45
CA SER A 111 7.75 -37.91 1.61
C SER A 111 8.11 -37.07 2.83
N SER A 112 9.00 -37.62 3.63
CA SER A 112 9.36 -37.25 5.00
C SER A 112 10.13 -35.94 5.12
N GLU A 113 9.48 -34.81 4.88
CA GLU A 113 9.96 -33.50 5.35
C GLU A 113 8.79 -32.74 5.96
N ASN A 114 8.86 -32.50 7.27
CA ASN A 114 7.98 -31.58 7.98
C ASN A 114 8.29 -30.14 7.51
N ILE A 115 7.87 -29.79 6.30
CA ILE A 115 7.93 -28.40 5.82
C ILE A 115 6.70 -27.69 6.40
N CYS A 116 6.80 -27.31 7.67
CA CYS A 116 6.00 -26.23 8.25
C CYS A 116 6.35 -24.95 7.49
N SER A 117 5.75 -24.76 6.32
CA SER A 117 5.79 -23.49 5.61
C SER A 117 5.14 -22.48 6.55
N SER A 118 5.98 -21.68 7.23
CA SER A 118 5.56 -20.53 8.04
C SER A 118 4.40 -19.84 7.32
N GLY A 119 3.19 -19.91 7.88
CA GLY A 119 2.01 -19.28 7.29
C GLY A 119 2.04 -17.75 7.41
N MET A 120 3.19 -17.19 7.80
CA MET A 120 3.43 -15.75 7.91
C MET A 120 3.23 -15.11 6.55
N LEU A 121 2.80 -13.85 6.56
CA LEU A 121 2.80 -13.07 5.33
C LEU A 121 4.23 -13.06 4.78
N ASP A 122 4.44 -13.74 3.65
CA ASP A 122 5.66 -13.53 2.87
C ASP A 122 5.59 -12.11 2.33
N ASN A 123 6.74 -11.47 2.16
CA ASN A 123 6.86 -10.11 1.61
C ASN A 123 5.88 -9.82 0.45
N PHE A 124 5.54 -8.55 0.25
CA PHE A 124 4.56 -8.16 -0.75
C PHE A 124 5.01 -8.47 -2.19
N ASP A 125 4.09 -8.98 -3.00
CA ASP A 125 4.32 -9.19 -4.44
C ASP A 125 4.13 -7.87 -5.21
N ALA A 126 5.23 -7.13 -5.28
CA ALA A 126 5.64 -6.30 -6.40
C ALA A 126 4.59 -5.26 -6.91
N VAL A 127 4.32 -4.21 -6.14
CA VAL A 127 4.29 -2.91 -6.85
C VAL A 127 5.70 -2.75 -7.40
N GLN A 128 5.95 -3.04 -8.69
CA GLN A 128 7.31 -3.06 -9.25
C GLN A 128 7.91 -1.65 -9.36
N HIS A 129 7.04 -0.66 -9.46
CA HIS A 129 7.40 0.73 -9.64
C HIS A 129 6.27 1.63 -9.15
N ASN A 130 6.66 2.78 -8.63
CA ASN A 130 5.75 3.90 -8.44
C ASN A 130 5.99 4.86 -9.60
N TYR A 131 4.99 4.98 -10.46
CA TYR A 131 4.96 6.02 -11.46
C TYR A 131 4.07 7.16 -10.99
N SER A 132 4.49 8.37 -11.30
CA SER A 132 3.68 9.57 -11.17
C SER A 132 3.71 10.34 -12.48
N TRP A 133 2.71 11.17 -12.69
CA TRP A 133 2.71 12.14 -13.75
C TRP A 133 3.67 13.27 -13.42
N GLN A 134 4.53 13.58 -14.38
CA GLN A 134 5.43 14.73 -14.35
C GLN A 134 5.36 15.46 -15.70
N PRO A 135 5.83 16.71 -15.78
CA PRO A 135 6.01 17.36 -17.07
C PRO A 135 6.88 16.51 -18.01
N ASP A 136 6.53 16.47 -19.30
CA ASP A 136 7.34 15.83 -20.35
C ASP A 136 8.55 16.71 -20.68
N TRP A 137 9.53 16.71 -19.77
CA TRP A 137 10.73 17.51 -19.84
C TRP A 137 11.49 17.32 -21.17
N GLY A 138 11.40 16.12 -21.77
CA GLY A 138 12.07 15.79 -23.03
C GLY A 138 11.50 16.53 -24.25
N ASN A 139 10.24 16.95 -24.20
CA ASN A 139 9.57 17.66 -25.30
C ASN A 139 9.16 19.10 -24.99
N MET A 140 9.42 19.58 -23.77
CA MET A 140 9.00 20.93 -23.33
C MET A 140 9.64 22.10 -24.09
N TRP A 141 10.82 21.89 -24.70
CA TRP A 141 11.50 22.91 -25.51
C TRP A 141 10.92 23.07 -26.92
N ARG A 142 10.04 22.14 -27.35
CA ARG A 142 9.44 22.17 -28.69
C ARG A 142 8.31 23.21 -28.73
N SER A 143 8.08 23.80 -29.90
CA SER A 143 6.94 24.69 -30.15
C SER A 143 5.62 23.88 -30.30
N ALA A 144 5.23 23.19 -29.23
CA ALA A 144 4.00 22.40 -29.12
C ALA A 144 3.36 22.65 -27.75
N ALA A 145 2.11 22.23 -27.57
CA ALA A 145 1.47 22.29 -26.27
C ALA A 145 2.22 21.41 -25.25
N CYS A 146 2.40 21.91 -24.02
CA CYS A 146 3.05 21.16 -22.95
C CYS A 146 2.20 19.94 -22.60
N ASP A 147 2.90 18.85 -22.29
CA ASP A 147 2.27 17.60 -21.86
C ASP A 147 2.98 17.04 -20.63
N CYS A 148 2.39 16.00 -20.06
CA CYS A 148 2.94 15.22 -18.98
C CYS A 148 3.11 13.76 -19.39
N GLU A 149 4.13 13.13 -18.82
CA GLU A 149 4.44 11.72 -19.02
C GLU A 149 4.56 10.98 -17.67
N PRO A 150 4.36 9.65 -17.65
CA PRO A 150 4.64 8.84 -16.47
C PRO A 150 6.14 8.70 -16.24
N ALA A 151 6.59 8.89 -14.99
CA ALA A 151 7.98 8.69 -14.61
C ALA A 151 8.13 8.03 -13.24
N GLN A 152 9.27 7.37 -13.04
CA GLN A 152 9.58 6.58 -11.84
C GLN A 152 9.96 7.45 -10.65
N TYR A 153 9.01 8.26 -10.20
CA TYR A 153 9.19 9.18 -9.07
C TYR A 153 7.94 9.20 -8.19
N GLY A 154 8.12 9.51 -6.90
CA GLY A 154 7.05 9.67 -5.92
C GLY A 154 6.38 11.05 -6.00
N GLY A 155 5.85 11.40 -7.17
CA GLY A 155 5.14 12.65 -7.39
C GLY A 155 3.71 12.68 -6.82
N PRO A 156 3.11 13.87 -6.67
CA PRO A 156 1.78 14.04 -6.08
C PRO A 156 0.63 13.52 -6.94
N LEU A 157 0.84 13.35 -8.24
CA LEU A 157 -0.16 12.85 -9.19
C LEU A 157 0.19 11.42 -9.58
N PRO A 158 -0.48 10.39 -9.03
CA PRO A 158 -0.12 9.00 -9.31
C PRO A 158 -0.46 8.63 -10.76
N TYR A 159 0.40 7.80 -11.35
CA TYR A 159 0.12 7.08 -12.58
C TYR A 159 -0.19 5.61 -12.23
N TYR A 160 -1.36 5.16 -12.64
CA TYR A 160 -1.82 3.80 -12.44
C TYR A 160 -1.53 2.96 -13.68
N ASP A 161 -0.41 2.25 -13.68
CA ASP A 161 -0.04 1.34 -14.77
C ASP A 161 -1.16 0.29 -15.01
N PRO A 162 -1.78 0.26 -16.21
CA PRO A 162 -2.86 -0.68 -16.53
C PRO A 162 -2.46 -2.15 -16.42
N LYS A 163 -1.15 -2.48 -16.46
CA LYS A 163 -0.63 -3.84 -16.27
C LYS A 163 -0.65 -4.28 -14.81
N VAL A 164 -0.68 -3.32 -13.89
CA VAL A 164 -0.52 -3.55 -12.44
C VAL A 164 -1.82 -3.26 -11.69
N TYR A 165 -2.50 -2.15 -12.04
CA TYR A 165 -3.67 -1.65 -11.32
C TYR A 165 -4.97 -2.03 -12.03
N PRO A 166 -6.06 -2.28 -11.26
CA PRO A 166 -7.40 -2.48 -11.82
C PRO A 166 -7.82 -1.34 -12.76
N SER A 167 -8.63 -1.67 -13.78
CA SER A 167 -9.06 -0.73 -14.83
C SER A 167 -9.72 0.56 -14.30
N ARG A 168 -10.41 0.50 -13.15
CA ARG A 168 -10.99 1.69 -12.51
C ARG A 168 -9.96 2.77 -12.17
N PHE A 169 -8.74 2.38 -11.79
CA PHE A 169 -7.66 3.31 -11.46
C PHE A 169 -6.98 3.83 -12.73
N ALA A 170 -6.78 2.95 -13.72
CA ALA A 170 -6.25 3.35 -15.02
C ALA A 170 -7.11 4.44 -15.70
N LYS A 171 -8.43 4.44 -15.49
CA LYS A 171 -9.33 5.51 -15.98
C LYS A 171 -9.06 6.88 -15.36
N GLU A 172 -8.39 6.94 -14.21
CA GLU A 172 -8.02 8.22 -13.59
C GLU A 172 -6.77 8.84 -14.21
N ASN A 173 -6.00 8.08 -15.00
CA ASN A 173 -4.76 8.55 -15.60
C ASN A 173 -4.98 9.77 -16.48
N ASP A 174 -6.03 9.81 -17.29
CA ASP A 174 -6.34 10.96 -18.14
C ASP A 174 -6.61 12.21 -17.30
N ARG A 175 -7.38 12.07 -16.22
CA ARG A 175 -7.65 13.16 -15.28
C ARG A 175 -6.36 13.64 -14.59
N ASN A 176 -5.50 12.71 -14.18
CA ASN A 176 -4.24 13.04 -13.50
C ASN A 176 -3.24 13.70 -14.46
N ARG A 177 -3.14 13.23 -15.70
CA ARG A 177 -2.38 13.88 -16.78
C ARG A 177 -2.87 15.30 -16.99
N LEU A 178 -4.18 15.51 -17.14
CA LEU A 178 -4.75 16.85 -17.30
C LEU A 178 -4.50 17.76 -16.09
N ARG A 179 -4.50 17.23 -14.86
CA ARG A 179 -4.11 18.00 -13.67
C ARG A 179 -2.65 18.40 -13.68
N CYS A 180 -1.77 17.51 -14.15
CA CYS A 180 -0.36 17.81 -14.33
C CYS A 180 -0.19 18.93 -15.37
N VAL A 181 -0.80 18.80 -16.55
CA VAL A 181 -0.78 19.83 -17.59
C VAL A 181 -1.35 21.16 -17.06
N TYR A 182 -2.48 21.12 -16.36
CA TYR A 182 -3.05 22.31 -15.73
C TYR A 182 -2.10 22.98 -14.73
N SER A 183 -1.36 22.20 -13.93
CA SER A 183 -0.38 22.78 -12.99
C SER A 183 0.76 23.52 -13.69
N ILE A 184 1.23 22.99 -14.83
CA ILE A 184 2.26 23.62 -15.66
C ILE A 184 1.80 25.01 -16.10
N TYR A 185 0.61 25.10 -16.69
CA TYR A 185 0.07 26.37 -17.18
C TYR A 185 -0.37 27.33 -16.06
N LYS A 186 -0.84 26.81 -14.93
CA LYS A 186 -1.30 27.63 -13.80
C LYS A 186 -0.13 28.31 -13.08
N ASN A 187 1.01 27.64 -12.98
CA ASN A 187 2.17 28.14 -12.25
C ASN A 187 3.47 27.74 -12.97
N PRO A 188 3.79 28.36 -14.12
CA PRO A 188 4.97 28.01 -14.90
C PRO A 188 6.28 28.22 -14.12
N GLY A 189 6.34 29.20 -13.22
CA GLY A 189 7.52 29.47 -12.38
C GLY A 189 7.86 28.35 -11.40
N MET A 190 6.87 27.57 -10.97
CA MET A 190 7.14 26.35 -10.18
C MET A 190 8.02 25.35 -10.96
N PHE A 191 7.91 25.36 -12.29
CA PHE A 191 8.60 24.45 -13.19
C PHE A 191 9.75 25.12 -13.96
N ARG A 192 10.05 26.40 -13.68
CA ARG A 192 11.06 27.21 -14.38
C ARG A 192 10.81 27.30 -15.90
N LEU A 193 9.56 27.62 -16.26
CA LEU A 193 9.11 27.73 -17.65
C LEU A 193 8.73 29.16 -18.06
N ASP A 194 8.89 30.11 -17.15
CA ASP A 194 8.60 31.53 -17.31
C ASP A 194 9.83 32.39 -17.60
N GLU A 195 11.01 31.77 -17.73
CA GLU A 195 12.27 32.35 -18.20
C GLU A 195 12.52 32.02 -19.69
#